data_AF-A0A7J9GT86-F1
#
_entry.id   AF-A0A7J9GT86-F1
#
_cell.length_a   1.000
_cell.length_b   1.000
_cell.length_c   1.000
_cell.angle_alpha   90.00
_cell.angle_beta   90.00
_cell.angle_gamma   90.00
#
_symmetry.space_group_name_H-M   'P 1'
#
loop_
_entity.id
_entity.type
_entity.pdbx_description
1 polymer ?
#
loop_
_entity_poly.entity_id
_entity_poly.type
_entity_poly.pdbx_seq_one_letter_code
_entity_poly.pdbx_strand_id
1 'polypeptide(L)'
;MAHGGYGKRRVAEGKRLGRRSKGPRLDKKLKPKAVSLKNQIRSIERMLRKDLPPEVREAQETKLEGLKKQQEIHTRLAVERKLFLRDRKIKFFERRKIERRIRRLEKQQRTSPGQAQDMEIAEQLSKLKEDLEYVRFFPKTEKYVSLFTGGDGSDLIDRRNRLRKQIKANLVAAAASGKDLE
;
A
#
# COMPACT_ATOMS: atom_id res chain seq x y z
N MET A 1 -24.60 58.95 -34.47
CA MET A 1 -25.08 58.95 -33.07
C MET A 1 -24.03 58.30 -32.18
N ALA A 2 -23.58 59.06 -31.16
CA ALA A 2 -22.91 58.75 -29.89
C ALA A 2 -21.92 57.56 -29.72
N HIS A 3 -20.70 57.92 -29.28
CA HIS A 3 -19.70 57.09 -28.59
C HIS A 3 -20.16 56.62 -27.20
N GLY A 4 -19.55 55.56 -26.66
CA GLY A 4 -19.19 55.52 -25.24
C GLY A 4 -19.23 54.17 -24.51
N GLY A 5 -18.14 53.86 -23.80
CA GLY A 5 -18.25 53.34 -22.44
C GLY A 5 -17.50 52.05 -22.08
N TYR A 6 -16.20 52.15 -21.81
CA TYR A 6 -15.50 51.20 -20.94
C TYR A 6 -16.15 51.20 -19.55
N GLY A 7 -16.48 50.02 -19.02
CA GLY A 7 -17.02 49.86 -17.67
C GLY A 7 -16.38 48.69 -16.94
N LYS A 8 -15.19 48.91 -16.34
CA LYS A 8 -14.62 48.02 -15.32
C LYS A 8 -15.63 47.83 -14.19
N ARG A 9 -16.12 46.61 -13.98
CA ARG A 9 -16.82 46.25 -12.73
C ARG A 9 -15.84 45.58 -11.77
N ARG A 10 -15.64 46.26 -10.64
CA ARG A 10 -14.77 45.94 -9.51
C ARG A 10 -15.10 44.55 -8.92
N VAL A 11 -14.05 43.82 -8.58
CA VAL A 11 -14.11 42.66 -7.68
C VAL A 11 -14.38 43.20 -6.27
N ALA A 12 -15.59 43.01 -5.76
CA ALA A 12 -15.92 43.31 -4.37
C ALA A 12 -15.56 42.11 -3.50
N GLU A 13 -14.68 42.33 -2.53
CA GLU A 13 -14.37 41.40 -1.46
C GLU A 13 -15.64 40.93 -0.75
N GLY A 14 -15.83 39.60 -0.69
CA GLY A 14 -16.82 38.96 0.16
C GLY A 14 -16.12 37.98 1.10
N LYS A 15 -15.49 38.49 2.17
CA LYS A 15 -15.08 37.67 3.32
C LYS A 15 -16.32 36.99 3.92
N ARG A 16 -16.53 35.72 3.59
CA ARG A 16 -17.39 34.83 4.40
C ARG A 16 -16.50 33.77 5.06
N LEU A 17 -15.91 34.18 6.18
CA LEU A 17 -15.33 33.26 7.15
C LEU A 17 -16.46 32.36 7.67
N GLY A 18 -16.56 31.15 7.12
CA GLY A 18 -17.40 30.09 7.65
C GLY A 18 -16.91 29.67 9.03
N ARG A 19 -17.35 30.40 10.06
CA ARG A 19 -17.24 30.02 11.47
C ARG A 19 -18.10 28.78 11.66
N ARG A 20 -17.52 27.59 11.44
CA ARG A 20 -18.10 26.31 11.86
C ARG A 20 -18.37 26.40 13.37
N SER A 21 -19.63 26.57 13.75
CA SER A 21 -20.08 26.41 15.12
C SER A 21 -19.74 25.00 15.56
N LYS A 22 -18.87 24.87 16.57
CA LYS A 22 -18.68 23.60 17.27
C LYS A 22 -20.01 23.31 17.98
N GLY A 23 -20.72 22.27 17.53
CA GLY A 23 -21.87 21.73 18.25
C GLY A 23 -21.48 21.29 19.67
N PRO A 24 -22.47 21.07 20.56
CA PRO A 24 -22.22 20.79 21.97
C PRO A 24 -21.32 19.56 22.09
N ARG A 25 -20.17 19.76 22.74
CA ARG A 25 -19.24 18.68 23.04
C ARG A 25 -19.93 17.79 24.05
N LEU A 26 -20.45 16.65 23.60
CA LEU A 26 -20.74 15.53 24.47
C LEU A 26 -19.43 15.21 25.21
N ASP A 27 -19.43 15.41 26.53
CA ASP A 27 -18.34 15.05 27.43
C ASP A 27 -18.17 13.53 27.42
N LYS A 28 -17.55 13.01 26.36
CA LYS A 28 -17.01 11.67 26.34
C LYS A 28 -15.93 11.64 27.41
N LYS A 29 -16.27 11.11 28.58
CA LYS A 29 -15.29 10.72 29.62
C LYS A 29 -14.12 10.05 28.91
N LEU A 30 -12.99 10.75 28.87
CA LEU A 30 -11.77 10.27 28.21
C LEU A 30 -11.31 9.04 28.97
N LYS A 31 -11.55 7.85 28.42
CA LYS A 31 -11.01 6.60 28.98
C LYS A 31 -9.49 6.78 29.16
N PRO A 32 -8.90 6.33 30.28
CA PRO A 32 -7.47 6.48 30.51
C PRO A 32 -6.71 5.87 29.34
N LYS A 33 -5.74 6.63 28.81
CA LYS A 33 -4.94 6.19 27.66
C LYS A 33 -4.15 4.95 28.08
N ALA A 34 -4.32 3.86 27.35
CA ALA A 34 -3.48 2.68 27.52
C ALA A 34 -1.99 3.08 27.37
N VAL A 35 -1.15 2.57 28.27
CA VAL A 35 0.29 2.81 28.25
C VAL A 35 0.87 2.23 26.95
N SER A 36 1.75 2.97 26.26
CA SER A 36 2.33 2.50 25.00
C SER A 36 3.23 1.28 25.20
N LEU A 37 3.31 0.41 24.19
CA LEU A 37 4.18 -0.79 24.22
C LEU A 37 5.62 -0.45 24.60
N LYS A 38 6.17 0.63 24.02
CA LYS A 38 7.52 1.14 24.36
C LYS A 38 7.66 1.55 25.83
N ASN A 39 6.60 2.08 26.43
CA ASN A 39 6.61 2.43 27.87
C ASN A 39 6.55 1.17 28.74
N GLN A 40 5.75 0.17 28.35
CA GLN A 40 5.65 -1.11 29.04
C GLN A 40 6.99 -1.86 29.01
N ILE A 41 7.64 -1.94 27.85
CA ILE A 41 8.98 -2.53 27.68
C ILE A 41 9.98 -1.84 28.62
N ARG A 42 10.10 -0.51 28.55
CA ARG A 42 11.01 0.26 29.42
C ARG A 42 10.68 0.11 30.91
N SER A 43 9.40 -0.06 31.25
CA SER A 43 9.00 -0.28 32.64
C SER A 43 9.49 -1.63 33.16
N ILE A 44 9.34 -2.69 32.36
CA ILE A 44 9.76 -4.05 32.73
C ILE A 44 11.30 -4.14 32.73
N GLU A 45 11.97 -3.55 31.75
CA GLU A 45 13.45 -3.48 31.74
C GLU A 45 14.00 -2.76 32.97
N ARG A 46 13.32 -1.70 33.44
CA ARG A 46 13.68 -1.02 34.69
C ARG A 46 13.39 -1.86 35.94
N MET A 47 12.34 -2.66 35.91
CA MET A 47 12.00 -3.58 37.00
C MET A 47 13.05 -4.69 37.12
N LEU A 48 13.46 -5.27 35.98
CA LEU A 48 14.48 -6.33 35.92
C LEU A 48 15.89 -5.89 36.34
N ARG A 49 16.16 -4.58 36.41
CA ARG A 49 17.41 -4.03 36.97
C ARG A 49 17.45 -4.06 38.50
N LYS A 50 16.34 -4.36 39.16
CA LYS A 50 16.26 -4.47 40.63
C LYS A 50 16.46 -5.92 41.08
N ASP A 51 16.81 -6.07 42.34
CA ASP A 51 16.81 -7.39 42.98
C ASP A 51 15.37 -7.87 43.14
N LEU A 52 15.08 -9.00 42.50
CA LEU A 52 13.76 -9.62 42.41
C LEU A 52 13.92 -11.11 42.68
N PRO A 53 12.92 -11.76 43.31
CA PRO A 53 12.90 -13.22 43.41
C PRO A 53 13.03 -13.87 42.02
N PRO A 54 13.70 -15.04 41.92
CA PRO A 54 14.00 -15.67 40.64
C PRO A 54 12.73 -15.98 39.83
N GLU A 55 11.67 -16.47 40.48
CA GLU A 55 10.37 -16.75 39.85
C GLU A 55 9.73 -15.49 39.22
N VAL A 56 9.77 -14.36 39.94
CA VAL A 56 9.23 -13.09 39.44
C VAL A 56 10.08 -12.55 38.29
N ARG A 57 11.40 -12.76 38.34
CA ARG A 57 12.32 -12.34 37.28
C ARG A 57 12.01 -13.10 35.97
N GLU A 58 11.90 -14.42 36.01
CA GLU A 58 11.57 -15.25 34.85
C GLU A 58 10.22 -14.85 34.22
N ALA A 59 9.19 -14.60 35.06
CA ALA A 59 7.89 -14.13 34.58
C ALA A 59 7.96 -12.76 33.90
N GLN A 60 8.80 -11.85 34.37
CA GLN A 60 9.00 -10.53 33.75
C GLN A 60 9.83 -10.62 32.47
N GLU A 61 10.80 -11.52 32.38
CA GLU A 61 11.61 -11.75 31.18
C GLU A 61 10.78 -12.34 30.03
N THR A 62 9.97 -13.36 30.31
CA THR A 62 9.03 -13.94 29.31
C THR A 62 8.04 -12.89 28.81
N LYS A 63 7.50 -12.08 29.71
CA LYS A 63 6.63 -10.95 29.37
C LYS A 63 7.34 -9.90 28.53
N LEU A 64 8.59 -9.57 28.86
CA LEU A 64 9.41 -8.63 28.11
C LEU A 64 9.64 -9.12 26.68
N GLU A 65 9.95 -10.41 26.51
CA GLU A 65 10.13 -11.04 25.21
C GLU A 65 8.85 -10.94 24.36
N GLY A 66 7.69 -11.25 24.95
CA GLY A 66 6.39 -11.10 24.29
C GLY A 66 6.13 -9.67 23.82
N LEU A 67 6.40 -8.68 24.66
CA LEU A 67 6.24 -7.26 24.29
C LEU A 67 7.23 -6.81 23.21
N LYS A 68 8.47 -7.32 23.22
CA LYS A 68 9.47 -7.05 22.18
C LYS A 68 9.01 -7.61 20.83
N LYS A 69 8.51 -8.85 20.78
CA LYS A 69 7.92 -9.45 19.57
C LYS A 69 6.75 -8.62 19.04
N GLN A 70 5.85 -8.16 19.91
CA GLN A 70 4.76 -7.26 19.50
C GLN A 70 5.26 -5.92 18.94
N GLN A 71 6.31 -5.36 19.55
CA GLN A 71 6.92 -4.11 19.11
C GLN A 71 7.58 -4.24 17.73
N GLU A 72 8.20 -5.37 17.43
CA GLU A 72 8.78 -5.71 16.12
C GLU A 72 7.70 -5.87 15.04
N ILE A 73 6.60 -6.54 15.37
CA ILE A 73 5.45 -6.64 14.45
C ILE A 73 4.92 -5.24 14.13
N HIS A 74 4.77 -4.38 15.15
CA HIS A 74 4.32 -3.01 14.96
C HIS A 74 5.26 -2.17 14.08
N THR A 75 6.59 -2.30 14.27
CA THR A 75 7.55 -1.57 13.43
C THR A 75 7.52 -2.07 12.00
N ARG A 76 7.46 -3.39 11.80
CA ARG A 76 7.32 -4.01 10.48
C ARG A 76 6.06 -3.52 9.75
N LEU A 77 4.90 -3.60 10.39
CA LEU A 77 3.63 -3.15 9.82
C LEU A 77 3.63 -1.64 9.51
N ALA A 78 4.31 -0.83 10.33
CA ALA A 78 4.44 0.60 10.07
C ALA A 78 5.26 0.88 8.80
N VAL A 79 6.35 0.13 8.56
CA VAL A 79 7.16 0.21 7.35
C VAL A 79 6.36 -0.24 6.13
N GLU A 80 5.70 -1.39 6.21
CA GLU A 80 4.84 -1.91 5.14
C GLU A 80 3.72 -0.91 4.78
N ARG A 81 3.08 -0.29 5.79
CA ARG A 81 2.07 0.75 5.58
C ARG A 81 2.63 1.98 4.87
N LYS A 82 3.85 2.41 5.23
CA LYS A 82 4.52 3.54 4.57
C LYS A 82 4.80 3.25 3.10
N LEU A 83 5.33 2.06 2.80
CA LEU A 83 5.58 1.61 1.42
C LEU A 83 4.27 1.51 0.63
N PHE A 84 3.25 0.87 1.22
CA PHE A 84 1.93 0.75 0.62
C PHE A 84 1.34 2.10 0.25
N LEU A 85 1.32 3.08 1.17
CA LEU A 85 0.74 4.40 0.90
C LEU A 85 1.47 5.15 -0.23
N ARG A 86 2.81 5.02 -0.28
CA ARG A 86 3.62 5.61 -1.36
C ARG A 86 3.28 5.00 -2.71
N ASP A 87 3.23 3.67 -2.76
CA ASP A 87 3.18 2.93 -4.03
C ASP A 87 1.73 2.69 -4.50
N ARG A 88 0.72 2.84 -3.62
CA ARG A 88 -0.71 2.57 -3.88
C ARG A 88 -1.21 3.23 -5.16
N LYS A 89 -0.87 4.51 -5.36
CA LYS A 89 -1.37 5.29 -6.50
C LYS A 89 -0.76 4.79 -7.81
N ILE A 90 0.55 4.52 -7.82
CA ILE A 90 1.27 3.99 -8.98
C ILE A 90 0.69 2.63 -9.36
N LYS A 91 0.66 1.68 -8.41
CA LYS A 91 0.08 0.34 -8.60
C LYS A 91 -1.35 0.39 -9.13
N PHE A 92 -2.19 1.29 -8.61
CA PHE A 92 -3.56 1.46 -9.08
C PHE A 92 -3.65 1.86 -10.55
N PHE A 93 -2.85 2.83 -10.99
CA PHE A 93 -2.88 3.27 -12.39
C PHE A 93 -2.31 2.22 -13.34
N GLU A 94 -1.26 1.51 -12.94
CA GLU A 94 -0.69 0.42 -13.73
C GLU A 94 -1.67 -0.74 -13.86
N ARG A 95 -2.26 -1.20 -12.75
CA ARG A 95 -3.32 -2.22 -12.76
C ARG A 95 -4.45 -1.84 -13.70
N ARG A 96 -4.99 -0.62 -13.58
CA ARG A 96 -6.06 -0.14 -14.47
C ARG A 96 -5.62 -0.04 -15.93
N LYS A 97 -4.35 0.27 -16.21
CA LYS A 97 -3.83 0.31 -17.58
C LYS A 97 -3.78 -1.09 -18.18
N ILE A 98 -3.27 -2.06 -17.42
CA ILE A 98 -3.18 -3.47 -17.82
C ILE A 98 -4.58 -4.06 -18.03
N GLU A 99 -5.49 -3.90 -17.08
CA GLU A 99 -6.88 -4.38 -17.19
C GLU A 99 -7.59 -3.80 -18.43
N ARG A 100 -7.40 -2.51 -18.73
CA ARG A 100 -7.95 -1.91 -19.95
C ARG A 100 -7.34 -2.51 -21.22
N ARG A 101 -6.04 -2.80 -21.23
CA ARG A 101 -5.37 -3.39 -22.40
C ARG A 101 -5.84 -4.83 -22.62
N ILE A 102 -5.96 -5.62 -21.55
CA ILE A 102 -6.54 -6.98 -21.59
C ILE A 102 -7.93 -6.94 -22.21
N ARG A 103 -8.84 -6.11 -21.69
CA ARG A 103 -10.22 -6.00 -22.23
C ARG A 103 -10.28 -5.61 -23.71
N ARG A 104 -9.33 -4.77 -24.17
CA ARG A 104 -9.26 -4.37 -25.59
C ARG A 104 -8.82 -5.54 -26.47
N LEU A 105 -7.77 -6.27 -26.06
CA LEU A 105 -7.26 -7.42 -26.79
C LEU A 105 -8.29 -8.56 -26.82
N GLU A 106 -8.94 -8.84 -25.70
CA GLU A 106 -10.04 -9.83 -25.63
C GLU A 106 -11.20 -9.45 -26.56
N LYS A 107 -11.52 -8.15 -26.68
CA LYS A 107 -12.51 -7.68 -27.65
C LYS A 107 -12.04 -7.88 -29.08
N GLN A 108 -10.78 -7.55 -29.39
CA GLN A 108 -10.19 -7.71 -30.73
C GLN A 108 -10.21 -9.18 -31.18
N GLN A 109 -9.83 -10.09 -30.29
CA GLN A 109 -9.87 -11.54 -30.53
C GLN A 109 -11.28 -12.04 -30.89
N ARG A 110 -12.32 -11.43 -30.32
CA ARG A 110 -13.72 -11.79 -30.64
C ARG A 110 -14.20 -11.23 -31.98
N THR A 111 -13.57 -10.16 -32.49
CA THR A 111 -14.03 -9.42 -33.67
C THR A 111 -13.21 -9.68 -34.95
N SER A 112 -11.97 -10.16 -34.83
CA SER A 112 -11.08 -10.43 -35.97
C SER A 112 -10.70 -11.92 -35.99
N PRO A 113 -11.41 -12.78 -36.74
CA PRO A 113 -11.07 -14.19 -36.83
C PRO A 113 -9.93 -14.37 -37.84
N GLY A 114 -8.69 -14.41 -37.34
CA GLY A 114 -7.51 -14.64 -38.17
C GLY A 114 -6.44 -15.38 -37.39
N GLN A 115 -6.15 -16.63 -37.75
CA GLN A 115 -5.28 -17.54 -36.97
C GLN A 115 -3.92 -16.92 -36.59
N ALA A 116 -3.27 -16.20 -37.50
CA ALA A 116 -1.98 -15.54 -37.21
C ALA A 116 -2.12 -14.37 -36.22
N GLN A 117 -3.18 -13.57 -36.33
CA GLN A 117 -3.46 -12.47 -35.40
C GLN A 117 -3.89 -13.01 -34.02
N ASP A 118 -4.61 -14.13 -33.99
CA ASP A 118 -5.06 -14.77 -32.75
C ASP A 118 -3.89 -15.26 -31.90
N MET A 119 -2.84 -15.82 -32.54
CA MET A 119 -1.62 -16.23 -31.85
C MET A 119 -0.89 -15.01 -31.24
N GLU A 120 -0.71 -13.94 -32.00
CA GLU A 120 -0.05 -12.72 -31.49
C GLU A 120 -0.84 -12.09 -30.34
N ILE A 121 -2.18 -12.04 -30.45
CA ILE A 121 -3.05 -11.53 -29.39
C ILE A 121 -2.96 -12.41 -28.14
N ALA A 122 -2.92 -13.74 -28.28
CA ALA A 122 -2.77 -14.66 -27.16
C ALA A 122 -1.43 -14.47 -26.43
N GLU A 123 -0.34 -14.28 -27.16
CA GLU A 123 0.96 -13.95 -26.57
C GLU A 123 0.93 -12.62 -25.83
N GLN A 124 0.35 -11.56 -26.41
CA GLN A 124 0.21 -10.27 -25.76
C GLN A 124 -0.65 -10.37 -24.48
N LEU A 125 -1.73 -11.15 -24.51
CA LEU A 125 -2.58 -11.41 -23.35
C LEU A 125 -1.82 -12.14 -22.24
N SER A 126 -0.98 -13.13 -22.59
CA SER A 126 -0.17 -13.85 -21.61
C SER A 126 0.78 -12.89 -20.86
N LYS A 127 1.50 -12.02 -21.58
CA LYS A 127 2.40 -11.01 -21.01
C LYS A 127 1.67 -10.04 -20.08
N LEU A 128 0.48 -9.58 -20.49
CA LEU A 128 -0.32 -8.67 -19.67
C LEU A 128 -0.89 -9.34 -18.40
N LYS A 129 -1.18 -10.64 -18.45
CA LYS A 129 -1.59 -11.40 -17.26
C LYS A 129 -0.44 -11.50 -16.26
N GLU A 130 0.78 -11.78 -16.72
CA GLU A 130 1.97 -11.76 -15.86
C GLU A 130 2.22 -10.38 -15.24
N ASP A 131 2.05 -9.31 -16.02
CA ASP A 131 2.15 -7.94 -15.51
C ASP A 131 1.06 -7.63 -14.47
N LEU A 132 -0.16 -8.12 -14.68
CA LEU A 132 -1.26 -7.96 -13.72
C LEU A 132 -0.96 -8.66 -12.40
N GLU A 133 -0.43 -9.88 -12.45
CA GLU A 133 0.03 -10.64 -11.29
C GLU A 133 1.14 -9.90 -10.54
N TYR A 134 2.13 -9.39 -11.29
CA TYR A 134 3.22 -8.59 -10.73
C TYR A 134 2.69 -7.39 -9.95
N VAL A 135 1.73 -6.64 -10.49
CA VAL A 135 1.15 -5.49 -9.78
C VAL A 135 0.31 -5.94 -8.58
N ARG A 136 -0.52 -6.98 -8.72
CA ARG A 136 -1.45 -7.42 -7.66
C ARG A 136 -0.70 -7.98 -6.46
N PHE A 137 0.21 -8.91 -6.70
CA PHE A 137 0.89 -9.70 -5.67
C PHE A 137 2.30 -9.21 -5.33
N PHE A 138 2.62 -7.96 -5.69
CA PHE A 138 3.91 -7.35 -5.36
C PHE A 138 4.22 -7.41 -3.85
N PRO A 139 5.44 -7.80 -3.44
CA PRO A 139 5.82 -7.89 -2.02
C PRO A 139 5.61 -6.59 -1.23
N LYS A 140 4.92 -6.68 -0.09
CA LYS A 140 4.61 -5.53 0.79
C LYS A 140 5.86 -4.97 1.51
N THR A 141 6.95 -5.74 1.53
CA THR A 141 8.22 -5.42 2.18
C THR A 141 9.17 -4.62 1.29
N GLU A 142 8.93 -4.56 -0.02
CA GLU A 142 9.82 -3.92 -0.98
C GLU A 142 9.25 -2.65 -1.60
N LYS A 143 10.12 -1.82 -2.16
CA LYS A 143 9.72 -0.67 -2.98
C LYS A 143 9.24 -1.15 -4.35
N TYR A 144 8.05 -0.70 -4.75
CA TYR A 144 7.51 -1.00 -6.06
C TYR A 144 8.41 -0.53 -7.20
N VAL A 145 8.67 -1.43 -8.15
CA VAL A 145 9.36 -1.11 -9.42
C VAL A 145 8.30 -1.04 -10.51
N SER A 146 8.00 0.18 -10.96
CA SER A 146 6.96 0.46 -11.95
C SER A 146 7.28 -0.21 -13.30
N LEU A 147 6.24 -0.67 -13.99
CA LEU A 147 6.33 -1.31 -15.31
C LEU A 147 6.31 -0.29 -16.44
N PHE A 148 5.57 0.81 -16.29
CA PHE A 148 5.35 1.79 -17.36
C PHE A 148 6.06 3.13 -17.14
N THR A 149 6.67 3.35 -15.97
CA THR A 149 7.36 4.60 -15.63
C THR A 149 8.70 4.31 -14.97
N GLY A 150 9.76 5.00 -15.38
CA GLY A 150 11.12 4.71 -14.97
C GLY A 150 11.77 3.73 -15.94
N GLY A 151 12.76 4.22 -16.68
CA GLY A 151 13.28 3.63 -17.92
C GLY A 151 13.76 2.18 -17.83
N ASP A 152 14.09 1.63 -18.99
CA ASP A 152 14.38 0.20 -19.15
C ASP A 152 15.87 -0.12 -19.00
N GLY A 153 16.45 0.32 -17.88
CA GLY A 153 17.81 -0.09 -17.50
C GLY A 153 17.86 -1.59 -17.22
N SER A 154 18.93 -2.27 -17.66
CA SER A 154 19.15 -3.71 -17.44
C SER A 154 18.92 -4.12 -15.99
N ASP A 155 19.43 -3.33 -15.05
CA ASP A 155 19.31 -3.60 -13.60
C ASP A 155 17.85 -3.63 -13.12
N LEU A 156 17.00 -2.75 -13.68
CA LEU A 156 15.58 -2.69 -13.34
C LEU A 156 14.83 -3.87 -13.94
N ILE A 157 15.18 -4.27 -15.16
CA ILE A 157 14.61 -5.45 -15.81
C ILE A 157 14.95 -6.71 -15.01
N ASP A 158 16.20 -6.87 -14.61
CA ASP A 158 16.65 -8.00 -13.78
C ASP A 158 15.93 -8.04 -12.45
N ARG A 159 15.77 -6.87 -11.81
CA ARG A 159 15.00 -6.77 -10.56
C ARG A 159 13.54 -7.15 -10.75
N ARG A 160 12.88 -6.65 -11.81
CA ARG A 160 11.49 -7.03 -12.15
C ARG A 160 11.38 -8.54 -12.36
N ASN A 161 12.34 -9.15 -13.07
CA ASN A 161 12.35 -10.58 -13.35
C ASN A 161 12.54 -11.44 -12.10
N ARG A 162 13.44 -11.04 -11.19
CA ARG A 162 13.61 -11.69 -9.87
C ARG A 162 12.30 -11.66 -9.08
N LEU A 163 11.65 -10.50 -9.03
CA LEU A 163 10.39 -10.31 -8.32
C LEU A 163 9.24 -11.11 -8.94
N ARG A 164 9.15 -11.18 -10.28
CA ARG A 164 8.17 -12.04 -10.97
C ARG A 164 8.34 -13.52 -10.58
N LYS A 165 9.58 -14.02 -10.54
CA LYS A 165 9.86 -15.40 -10.10
C LYS A 165 9.42 -15.64 -8.65
N GLN A 166 9.73 -14.70 -7.76
CA GLN A 166 9.33 -14.77 -6.35
C GLN A 166 7.80 -14.76 -6.20
N ILE A 167 7.09 -13.90 -6.95
CA ILE A 167 5.63 -13.83 -6.93
C ILE A 167 5.02 -15.14 -7.41
N LYS A 168 5.53 -15.72 -8.50
CA LYS A 168 5.07 -17.03 -8.99
C LYS A 168 5.28 -18.13 -7.95
N ALA A 169 6.45 -18.18 -7.31
CA ALA A 169 6.72 -19.15 -6.25
C ALA A 169 5.77 -18.98 -5.05
N ASN A 170 5.53 -17.74 -4.63
CA ASN A 170 4.60 -17.44 -3.54
C ASN A 170 3.16 -17.85 -3.89
N LEU A 171 2.71 -17.58 -5.12
CA LEU A 171 1.38 -17.98 -5.60
C LEU A 171 1.19 -19.50 -5.57
N VAL A 172 2.20 -20.25 -6.02
CA VAL A 172 2.17 -21.72 -5.96
C VAL A 172 2.15 -22.21 -4.51
N ALA A 173 2.98 -21.65 -3.63
CA ALA A 173 3.00 -22.01 -2.21
C ALA A 173 1.68 -21.66 -1.50
N ALA A 174 1.05 -20.55 -1.87
CA ALA A 174 -0.25 -20.14 -1.36
C ALA A 174 -1.37 -21.08 -1.81
N ALA A 175 -1.38 -21.43 -3.10
CA ALA A 175 -2.31 -22.41 -3.66
C ALA A 175 -2.16 -23.77 -2.96
N ALA A 176 -0.93 -24.21 -2.69
CA ALA A 176 -0.65 -25.46 -1.97
C ALA A 176 -1.05 -25.40 -0.48
N SER A 177 -0.99 -24.23 0.15
CA SER A 177 -1.35 -24.04 1.57
C SER A 177 -2.82 -23.66 1.79
N GLY A 178 -3.60 -23.47 0.73
CA GLY A 178 -5.01 -23.04 0.80
C GLY A 178 -5.20 -21.64 1.39
N LYS A 179 -4.16 -20.80 1.41
CA LYS A 179 -4.21 -19.43 1.94
C LYS A 179 -4.26 -18.43 0.80
N ASP A 180 -5.26 -17.55 0.83
CA ASP A 180 -5.36 -16.46 -0.14
C ASP A 180 -4.28 -15.39 0.10
N LEU A 181 -3.68 -14.90 -0.99
CA LEU A 181 -2.58 -13.91 -0.97
C LEU A 181 -3.04 -12.44 -1.05
N GLU A 182 -4.32 -12.15 -0.82
CA GLU A 182 -4.84 -10.77 -0.85
C GLU A 182 -4.46 -9.93 0.40
#